data_AF-A0A949DIG2-F1
#
_entry.id   AF-A0A949DIG2-F1
#
_cell.length_a   1.000
_cell.length_b   1.000
_cell.length_c   1.000
_cell.angle_alpha   90.00
_cell.angle_beta   90.00
_cell.angle_gamma   90.00
#
_symmetry.space_group_name_H-M   'P 1'
#
loop_
_entity.id
_entity.type
_entity.pdbx_description
1 polymer ?
#
loop_
_entity_poly.entity_id
_entity_poly.type
_entity_poly.pdbx_seq_one_letter_code
_entity_poly.pdbx_strand_id
1 'polypeptide(L)'
;MQNYDIPLHDIKPILEVQEYSLYYFVALCALVFVLLLGLAYIFYKNYKAKNRFNIRQEHYRLLKSLDLKDTKNAAYSLTLYGLTFKDDSPRHTEMYKNISQRLEAYKYKKSVGAFDEEVLAYIDLYRGMLDV
;
A
#
# COMPACT_ATOMS: atom_id res chain seq x y z
N MET A 1 22.28 -38.83 -88.54
CA MET A 1 22.23 -38.40 -87.12
C MET A 1 20.77 -38.15 -86.78
N GLN A 2 20.20 -38.95 -85.88
CA GLN A 2 18.78 -38.87 -85.52
C GLN A 2 18.64 -37.82 -84.41
N ASN A 3 18.04 -36.67 -84.73
CA ASN A 3 17.78 -35.61 -83.76
C ASN A 3 16.57 -36.01 -82.91
N TYR A 4 16.78 -36.11 -81.60
CA TYR A 4 15.69 -36.26 -80.64
C TYR A 4 15.23 -34.86 -80.23
N ASP A 5 14.07 -34.44 -80.73
CA ASP A 5 13.38 -33.23 -80.24
C ASP A 5 12.80 -33.54 -78.86
N ILE A 6 13.46 -33.04 -77.82
CA ILE A 6 12.93 -33.07 -76.46
C ILE A 6 11.93 -31.90 -76.35
N PRO A 7 10.62 -32.15 -76.12
CA PRO A 7 9.64 -31.09 -76.00
C PRO A 7 9.97 -30.24 -74.76
N LEU A 8 10.38 -29.00 -75.01
CA LEU A 8 10.67 -28.02 -73.97
C LEU A 8 9.33 -27.54 -73.38
N HIS A 9 9.05 -27.95 -72.16
CA HIS A 9 7.88 -27.46 -71.44
C HIS A 9 8.20 -26.09 -70.84
N ASP A 10 7.34 -25.12 -71.12
CA ASP A 10 7.50 -23.74 -70.69
C ASP A 10 7.59 -23.67 -69.16
N ILE A 11 8.62 -22.98 -68.66
CA ILE A 11 8.79 -22.80 -67.20
C ILE A 11 7.83 -21.71 -66.73
N LYS A 12 7.08 -21.99 -65.66
CA LYS A 12 6.15 -20.98 -65.11
C LYS A 12 6.91 -19.72 -64.72
N PRO A 13 6.34 -18.53 -64.97
CA PRO A 13 6.94 -17.27 -64.55
C PRO A 13 7.05 -17.23 -63.03
N ILE A 14 8.07 -16.52 -62.53
CA ILE A 14 8.28 -16.32 -61.10
C ILE A 14 7.07 -15.55 -60.56
N LEU A 15 6.33 -16.19 -59.64
CA LEU A 15 5.23 -15.55 -58.95
C LEU A 15 5.80 -14.78 -57.77
N GLU A 16 5.51 -13.49 -57.72
CA GLU A 16 5.82 -12.67 -56.54
C GLU A 16 4.91 -13.11 -55.38
N VAL A 17 5.50 -13.74 -54.37
CA VAL A 17 4.80 -14.09 -53.13
C VAL A 17 5.00 -12.94 -52.16
N GLN A 18 3.89 -12.34 -51.71
CA GLN A 18 3.93 -11.29 -50.71
C GLN A 18 4.16 -11.91 -49.32
N GLU A 19 5.26 -11.52 -48.67
CA GLU A 19 5.68 -12.04 -47.37
C GLU A 19 5.52 -10.96 -46.28
N TYR A 20 4.61 -11.22 -45.33
CA TYR A 20 4.33 -10.29 -44.22
C TYR A 20 4.83 -10.78 -42.85
N SER A 21 5.55 -11.91 -42.83
CA SER A 21 6.04 -12.57 -41.62
C SER A 21 6.82 -11.63 -40.69
N LEU A 22 7.67 -10.75 -41.25
CA LEU A 22 8.41 -9.74 -40.49
C LEU A 22 7.49 -8.72 -39.80
N TYR A 23 6.44 -8.27 -40.48
CA TYR A 23 5.50 -7.29 -39.92
C TYR A 23 4.70 -7.89 -38.76
N TYR A 24 4.26 -9.14 -38.88
CA TYR A 24 3.59 -9.84 -37.78
C TYR A 24 4.51 -10.02 -36.57
N PHE A 25 5.78 -10.36 -36.80
CA PHE A 25 6.77 -10.47 -35.73
C PHE A 25 6.99 -9.13 -35.01
N VAL A 26 7.16 -8.04 -35.75
CA VAL A 26 7.32 -6.69 -35.18
C VAL A 26 6.08 -6.27 -34.39
N ALA A 27 4.88 -6.50 -34.93
CA ALA A 27 3.62 -6.19 -34.24
C ALA A 27 3.47 -6.98 -32.93
N LEU A 28 3.82 -8.26 -32.93
CA LEU A 28 3.81 -9.10 -31.73
C LEU A 28 4.82 -8.60 -30.68
N CYS A 29 6.05 -8.30 -31.10
CA CYS A 29 7.08 -7.73 -30.23
C CYS A 29 6.62 -6.41 -29.59
N ALA A 30 6.00 -5.52 -30.38
CA ALA A 30 5.46 -4.26 -29.88
C ALA A 30 4.33 -4.49 -28.86
N LEU A 31 3.42 -5.43 -29.13
CA LEU A 31 2.34 -5.78 -28.21
C LEU A 31 2.87 -6.33 -26.88
N VAL A 32 3.83 -7.26 -26.92
CA VAL A 32 4.48 -7.80 -25.72
C VAL A 32 5.19 -6.68 -24.95
N PHE A 33 5.87 -5.78 -25.65
CA PHE A 33 6.55 -4.65 -25.03
C PHE A 33 5.57 -3.72 -24.28
N VAL A 34 4.43 -3.39 -24.89
CA VAL A 34 3.37 -2.59 -24.25
C VAL A 34 2.82 -3.29 -23.01
N LEU A 35 2.59 -4.62 -23.07
CA LEU A 35 2.14 -5.39 -21.92
C LEU A 35 3.17 -5.38 -20.77
N LEU A 36 4.45 -5.54 -21.09
CA LEU A 36 5.53 -5.47 -20.11
C LEU A 36 5.61 -4.08 -19.44
N LEU A 37 5.47 -3.01 -20.22
CA LEU A 37 5.40 -1.64 -19.66
C LEU A 37 4.19 -1.45 -18.76
N GLY A 38 3.02 -1.97 -19.16
CA GLY A 38 1.80 -1.93 -18.35
C GLY A 38 1.98 -2.66 -17.01
N LEU A 39 2.56 -3.86 -17.04
CA LEU A 39 2.89 -4.62 -15.84
C LEU A 39 3.89 -3.87 -14.96
N ALA A 40 4.99 -3.38 -15.53
CA ALA A 40 6.01 -2.62 -14.81
C ALA A 40 5.41 -1.37 -14.13
N TYR A 41 4.51 -0.66 -14.81
CA TYR A 41 3.80 0.49 -14.25
C TYR A 41 2.91 0.09 -13.06
N ILE A 42 2.15 -1.00 -13.18
CA ILE A 42 1.32 -1.52 -12.08
C ILE A 42 2.19 -1.91 -10.89
N PHE A 43 3.30 -2.60 -11.11
CA PHE A 43 4.25 -2.96 -10.04
C PHE A 43 4.84 -1.71 -9.38
N TYR A 44 5.31 -0.74 -10.16
CA TYR A 44 5.84 0.52 -9.64
C TYR A 44 4.81 1.27 -8.80
N LYS A 45 3.58 1.41 -9.30
CA LYS A 45 2.48 2.09 -8.59
C LYS A 45 2.16 1.40 -7.27
N ASN A 46 2.04 0.06 -7.27
CA ASN A 46 1.75 -0.71 -6.07
C ASN A 46 2.88 -0.65 -5.05
N TYR A 47 4.14 -0.76 -5.48
CA TYR A 47 5.29 -0.63 -4.60
C TYR A 47 5.34 0.76 -3.95
N LYS A 48 5.14 1.81 -4.75
CA LYS A 48 5.08 3.18 -4.26
C LYS A 48 3.92 3.41 -3.31
N ALA A 49 2.76 2.78 -3.54
CA ALA A 49 1.59 2.86 -2.66
C ALA A 49 1.83 2.16 -1.31
N LYS A 50 2.44 0.98 -1.31
CA LYS A 50 2.80 0.25 -0.08
C LYS A 50 3.86 0.99 0.75
N ASN A 51 4.77 1.70 0.09
CA ASN A 51 5.80 2.49 0.76
C ASN A 51 5.33 3.90 1.16
N ARG A 52 4.04 4.21 1.01
CA ARG A 52 3.48 5.45 1.59
C ARG A 52 3.40 5.24 3.09
N PHE A 53 4.14 6.07 3.83
CA PHE A 53 4.06 6.12 5.28
C PHE A 53 2.60 6.35 5.70
N ASN A 54 1.98 5.33 6.31
CA ASN A 54 0.62 5.43 6.83
C ASN A 54 0.69 5.90 8.27
N ILE A 55 0.48 7.20 8.46
CA ILE A 55 0.50 7.86 9.78
C ILE A 55 -0.46 7.17 10.75
N ARG A 56 -1.64 6.70 10.28
CA ARG A 56 -2.60 5.98 11.13
C ARG A 56 -2.02 4.66 11.63
N GLN A 57 -1.43 3.84 10.75
CA GLN A 57 -0.83 2.57 11.17
C GLN A 57 0.33 2.79 12.15
N GLU A 58 1.14 3.82 11.93
CA GLU A 58 2.23 4.13 12.85
C GLU A 58 1.72 4.59 14.22
N HIS A 59 0.74 5.50 14.27
CA HIS A 59 0.14 5.93 15.52
C HIS A 59 -0.56 4.79 16.26
N TYR A 60 -1.21 3.88 15.55
CA TYR A 60 -1.78 2.66 16.14
C TYR A 60 -0.70 1.76 16.76
N ARG A 61 0.41 1.55 16.04
CA ARG A 61 1.56 0.78 16.53
C ARG A 61 2.15 1.41 17.80
N LEU A 62 2.37 2.72 17.78
CA LEU A 62 2.90 3.50 18.91
C LEU A 62 1.96 3.45 20.12
N LEU A 63 0.64 3.56 19.92
CA LEU A 63 -0.35 3.43 20.99
C LEU A 63 -0.31 2.05 21.64
N LYS A 64 -0.15 0.97 20.86
CA LYS A 64 -0.07 -0.41 21.38
C LYS A 64 1.25 -0.70 22.09
N SER A 65 2.38 -0.18 21.60
CA SER A 65 3.70 -0.44 22.18
C SER A 65 4.10 0.52 23.30
N LEU A 66 3.20 1.42 23.71
CA LEU A 66 3.50 2.45 24.70
C LEU A 66 3.71 1.85 26.09
N ASP A 67 4.83 2.18 26.72
CA ASP A 67 5.11 1.82 28.11
C ASP A 67 4.27 2.68 29.06
N LEU A 68 3.36 2.05 29.80
CA LEU A 68 2.48 2.71 30.76
C LEU A 68 3.18 2.98 32.11
N LYS A 69 4.40 2.49 32.33
CA LYS A 69 5.18 2.76 33.56
C LYS A 69 5.70 4.18 33.60
N ASP A 70 6.02 4.76 32.43
CA ASP A 70 6.34 6.18 32.32
C ASP A 70 5.05 6.99 32.13
N THR A 71 4.31 7.16 33.24
CA THR A 71 2.95 7.73 33.25
C THR A 71 2.87 9.07 32.51
N LYS A 72 3.88 9.93 32.67
CA LYS A 72 3.87 11.28 32.08
C LYS A 72 4.02 11.21 30.58
N ASN A 73 5.07 10.52 30.09
CA ASN A 73 5.28 10.37 28.66
C ASN A 73 4.13 9.60 28.02
N ALA A 74 3.63 8.56 28.69
CA ALA A 74 2.48 7.81 28.23
C ALA A 74 1.24 8.71 28.07
N ALA A 75 0.95 9.59 29.04
CA ALA A 75 -0.20 10.49 28.97
C ALA A 75 -0.10 11.50 27.81
N TYR A 76 1.10 12.04 27.54
CA TYR A 76 1.34 12.89 26.37
C TYR A 76 1.17 12.12 25.06
N SER A 77 1.80 10.95 24.94
CA SER A 77 1.77 10.12 23.74
C SER A 77 0.36 9.59 23.44
N LEU A 78 -0.39 9.14 24.46
CA LEU A 78 -1.79 8.71 24.32
C LEU A 78 -2.66 9.83 23.77
N THR A 79 -2.52 11.05 24.30
CA THR A 79 -3.28 12.20 23.79
C THR A 79 -2.88 12.50 22.34
N LEU A 80 -1.58 12.55 22.05
CA LEU A 80 -1.07 12.94 20.74
C LEU A 80 -1.45 11.94 19.63
N TYR A 81 -1.20 10.65 19.86
CA TYR A 81 -1.46 9.61 18.86
C TYR A 81 -2.93 9.22 18.80
N GLY A 82 -3.65 9.30 19.92
CA GLY A 82 -5.11 9.09 19.96
C GLY A 82 -5.89 10.10 19.13
N LEU A 83 -5.38 11.34 19.01
CA LEU A 83 -6.02 12.39 18.22
C LEU A 83 -6.32 11.95 16.77
N THR A 84 -5.48 11.08 16.20
CA THR A 84 -5.63 10.56 14.83
C THR A 84 -6.89 9.74 14.61
N PHE A 85 -7.47 9.17 15.67
CA PHE A 85 -8.65 8.29 15.61
C PHE A 85 -9.91 8.95 16.17
N LYS A 86 -9.80 10.20 16.66
CA LYS A 86 -10.89 10.93 17.31
C LYS A 86 -12.17 10.96 16.47
N ASP A 87 -12.02 11.15 15.16
CA ASP A 87 -13.11 11.46 14.25
C ASP A 87 -13.61 10.25 13.44
N ASP A 88 -13.17 9.03 13.76
CA ASP A 88 -13.63 7.83 13.04
C ASP A 88 -15.10 7.51 13.33
N SER A 89 -15.59 7.88 14.52
CA SER A 89 -17.00 7.75 14.89
C SER A 89 -17.38 8.70 16.04
N PRO A 90 -18.68 9.01 16.23
CA PRO A 90 -19.15 9.77 17.40
C PRO A 90 -18.68 9.14 18.72
N ARG A 91 -18.68 7.81 18.79
CA ARG A 91 -18.22 7.04 19.96
C ARG A 91 -16.72 7.22 20.21
N HIS A 92 -15.89 7.27 19.16
CA HIS A 92 -14.45 7.54 19.29
C HIS A 92 -14.20 8.96 19.77
N THR A 93 -14.98 9.94 19.30
CA THR A 93 -14.85 11.33 19.72
C THR A 93 -15.15 11.47 21.22
N GLU A 94 -16.23 10.87 21.69
CA GLU A 94 -16.61 10.89 23.10
C GLU A 94 -15.57 10.17 23.98
N MET A 95 -15.13 8.98 23.55
CA MET A 95 -14.12 8.22 24.27
C MET A 95 -12.78 8.94 24.33
N TYR A 96 -12.34 9.54 23.22
CA TYR A 96 -11.11 10.33 23.16
C TYR A 96 -11.18 11.54 24.10
N LYS A 97 -12.32 12.23 24.14
CA LYS A 97 -12.53 13.35 25.07
C LYS A 97 -12.45 12.88 26.53
N ASN A 98 -13.12 11.77 26.85
CA ASN A 98 -13.12 11.19 28.19
C ASN A 98 -11.69 10.83 28.65
N ILE A 99 -10.95 10.07 27.83
CA ILE A 99 -9.59 9.66 28.19
C ILE A 99 -8.62 10.85 28.24
N SER A 100 -8.74 11.79 27.31
CA SER A 100 -7.88 13.00 27.30
C SER A 100 -8.04 13.79 28.60
N GLN A 101 -9.26 13.99 29.07
CA GLN A 101 -9.54 14.70 30.31
C GLN A 101 -8.93 13.97 31.53
N ARG A 102 -9.01 12.64 31.58
CA ARG A 102 -8.39 11.85 32.66
C ARG A 102 -6.87 11.93 32.64
N LEU A 103 -6.27 11.95 31.45
CA LEU A 103 -4.83 12.04 31.27
C LEU A 103 -4.23 13.40 31.63
N GLU A 104 -5.03 14.48 31.69
CA GLU A 104 -4.54 15.82 32.05
C GLU A 104 -3.85 15.85 33.42
N ALA A 105 -4.35 15.07 34.39
CA ALA A 105 -3.80 14.97 35.74
C ALA A 105 -2.32 14.52 35.76
N TYR A 106 -1.87 13.83 34.71
CA TYR A 106 -0.54 13.22 34.60
C TYR A 106 0.41 13.96 33.64
N LYS A 107 -0.05 14.98 32.90
CA LYS A 107 0.77 15.67 31.89
C LYS A 107 1.57 16.84 32.48
N TYR A 108 0.95 17.66 33.31
CA TYR A 108 1.51 18.98 33.63
C TYR A 108 2.34 19.03 34.92
N LYS A 109 2.33 17.98 35.74
CA LYS A 109 3.11 17.93 36.99
C LYS A 109 4.56 17.53 36.70
N LYS A 110 5.50 18.00 37.53
CA LYS A 110 6.93 17.67 37.42
C LYS A 110 7.19 16.18 37.69
N SER A 111 6.54 15.65 38.72
CA SER A 111 6.51 14.23 39.08
C SER A 111 5.06 13.78 39.19
N VAL A 112 4.77 12.57 38.71
CA VAL A 112 3.44 11.97 38.72
C VAL A 112 3.52 10.55 39.24
N GLY A 113 2.44 10.08 39.88
CA GLY A 113 2.32 8.69 40.28
C GLY A 113 2.09 7.76 39.09
N ALA A 114 1.91 6.47 39.37
CA ALA A 114 1.37 5.52 38.40
C ALA A 114 -0.05 5.92 37.98
N PHE A 115 -0.51 5.41 36.83
CA PHE A 115 -1.93 5.50 36.49
C PHE A 115 -2.78 4.74 37.50
N ASP A 116 -3.93 5.31 37.83
CA ASP A 116 -4.93 4.62 38.62
C ASP A 116 -5.55 3.48 37.79
N GLU A 117 -6.04 2.43 38.45
CA GLU A 117 -6.64 1.26 37.78
C GLU A 117 -7.80 1.66 36.85
N GLU A 118 -8.59 2.66 37.25
CA GLU A 118 -9.65 3.21 36.41
C GLU A 118 -9.08 3.78 35.10
N VAL A 119 -8.02 4.59 35.18
CA VAL A 119 -7.39 5.21 34.00
C VAL A 119 -6.81 4.15 33.08
N LEU A 120 -6.16 3.12 33.64
CA LEU A 120 -5.67 1.97 32.87
C LEU A 120 -6.80 1.26 32.11
N ALA A 121 -7.93 1.00 32.78
CA ALA A 121 -9.09 0.38 32.14
C ALA A 121 -9.63 1.22 30.97
N TYR A 122 -9.68 2.55 31.10
CA TYR A 122 -10.09 3.43 30.00
C TYR A 122 -9.06 3.50 28.87
N ILE A 123 -7.76 3.44 29.18
CA ILE A 123 -6.70 3.36 28.16
C ILE A 123 -6.88 2.09 27.33
N ASP A 124 -7.08 0.95 27.98
CA ASP A 124 -7.24 -0.33 27.30
C ASP A 124 -8.55 -0.41 26.52
N LEU A 125 -9.65 0.12 27.07
CA LEU A 125 -10.91 0.23 26.34
C LEU A 125 -10.75 1.10 25.09
N TYR A 126 -10.07 2.25 25.19
CA TYR A 126 -9.82 3.11 24.04
C TYR A 126 -8.97 2.40 22.98
N ARG A 127 -7.88 1.74 23.38
CA ARG A 127 -7.03 0.93 22.48
C ARG A 127 -7.81 -0.18 21.79
N GLY A 128 -8.71 -0.86 22.50
CA GLY A 128 -9.55 -1.92 21.96
C GLY A 128 -10.60 -1.45 20.97
N MET A 129 -10.93 -0.15 20.98
CA MET A 129 -11.86 0.45 20.01
C MET A 129 -11.18 0.81 18.67
N LEU A 130 -9.85 0.91 18.63
CA LEU A 130 -9.13 1.33 17.44
C LEU A 130 -8.93 0.17 16.47
N ASP A 131 -9.27 0.40 15.20
CA ASP A 131 -9.06 -0.53 14.09
C ASP A 131 -8.42 0.21 12.89
N VAL A 132 -7.38 -0.38 12.27
CA VAL A 132 -6.54 0.26 11.24
C VAL A 132 -6.10 -0.69 10.14
#